data_AF-A0A1D2QYA4-F1
#
_entry.id   AF-A0A1D2QYA4-F1
#
_cell.length_a   1.000
_cell.length_b   1.000
_cell.length_c   1.000
_cell.angle_alpha   90.00
_cell.angle_beta   90.00
_cell.angle_gamma   90.00
#
_symmetry.space_group_name_H-M   'P 1'
#
loop_
_entity.id
_entity.type
_entity.pdbx_description
1 polymer ?
#
loop_
_entity_poly.entity_id
_entity_poly.type
_entity_poly.pdbx_seq_one_letter_code
_entity_poly.pdbx_strand_id
1 'polypeptide(L)'
;MAEILIKDGVKYRLWTPSKEGELERMVVHHSKDVFGGNSIYFDIKKKIQTNIGERTIPDGYLINFDTNEFCIIEVELSTHHEYRHINEQIGKFISALNNYQTRQKLARILKDYILDDVVLEKFVKKKVGDKEIYEFFLDILENVKEQKYSIVVIIDKKTKRISDACSILHSRPDIREFKTFAREGVDPKMVHVHLFEPLYETEIIESVKPSVEQQQITLREEEKPKRLKRGEKTNQKAYIIPILESLIEMGGSGRTKYVLDMVEQKMEGILKEVDYEMLSSGIDIRWENTAAWARNTMVQKGLLKPSEESGRGIWEISDEGRRYYEENKS
;
A
#
# COMPACT_ATOMS: atom_id res chain seq x y z
N MET A 1 6.59 -19.00 -18.50
CA MET A 1 5.77 -18.18 -19.44
C MET A 1 5.85 -16.74 -18.99
N ALA A 2 5.76 -15.77 -19.90
CA ALA A 2 5.77 -14.36 -19.53
C ALA A 2 4.45 -14.00 -18.83
N GLU A 3 4.52 -13.50 -17.59
CA GLU A 3 3.36 -13.04 -16.84
C GLU A 3 3.02 -11.59 -17.23
N ILE A 4 1.73 -11.31 -17.46
CA ILE A 4 1.22 -9.97 -17.78
C ILE A 4 0.12 -9.66 -16.77
N LEU A 5 0.25 -8.51 -16.09
CA LEU A 5 -0.78 -7.97 -15.21
C LEU A 5 -1.50 -6.82 -15.93
N ILE A 6 -2.83 -6.82 -15.92
CA ILE A 6 -3.63 -5.75 -16.50
C ILE A 6 -4.42 -5.09 -15.39
N LYS A 7 -4.12 -3.82 -15.11
CA LYS A 7 -4.92 -2.97 -14.24
C LYS A 7 -5.54 -1.92 -15.11
N ASP A 8 -6.87 -1.81 -15.13
CA ASP A 8 -7.51 -0.62 -15.68
C ASP A 8 -7.27 -0.41 -17.20
N GLY A 9 -7.03 -1.49 -17.95
CA GLY A 9 -6.63 -1.47 -19.37
C GLY A 9 -5.14 -1.18 -19.60
N VAL A 10 -4.40 -0.85 -18.53
CA VAL A 10 -2.95 -0.63 -18.57
C VAL A 10 -2.22 -1.95 -18.33
N LYS A 11 -1.28 -2.25 -19.22
CA LYS A 11 -0.46 -3.47 -19.15
C LYS A 11 0.78 -3.23 -18.28
N TYR A 12 1.07 -4.23 -17.48
CA TYR A 12 2.29 -4.32 -16.69
C TYR A 12 2.97 -5.65 -16.99
N ARG A 13 4.28 -5.61 -17.21
CA ARG A 13 5.11 -6.78 -17.54
C ARG A 13 5.99 -7.11 -16.35
N LEU A 14 6.18 -8.40 -16.10
CA LEU A 14 7.11 -8.86 -15.06
C LEU A 14 8.48 -8.21 -15.27
N TRP A 15 8.99 -7.58 -14.22
CA TRP A 15 10.27 -6.91 -14.21
C TRP A 15 11.07 -7.39 -13.00
N THR A 16 12.24 -7.96 -13.27
CA THR A 16 13.19 -8.37 -12.24
C THR A 16 14.24 -7.27 -12.08
N PRO A 17 14.47 -6.78 -10.85
CA PRO A 17 15.52 -5.80 -10.60
C PRO A 17 16.90 -6.36 -10.95
N SER A 18 17.81 -5.50 -11.41
CA SER A 18 19.17 -5.95 -11.80
C SER A 18 20.10 -6.17 -10.61
N LYS A 19 19.73 -5.70 -9.41
CA LYS A 19 20.51 -5.77 -8.17
C LYS A 19 19.59 -6.04 -6.98
N GLU A 20 20.05 -6.84 -6.02
CA GLU A 20 19.34 -7.14 -4.77
C GLU A 20 18.91 -5.87 -4.03
N GLY A 21 19.79 -4.88 -3.93
CA GLY A 21 19.46 -3.61 -3.26
C GLY A 21 18.31 -2.82 -3.89
N GLU A 22 17.95 -3.08 -5.16
CA GLU A 22 16.70 -2.53 -5.73
C GLU A 22 15.47 -3.24 -5.14
N LEU A 23 15.48 -4.57 -5.06
CA LEU A 23 14.42 -5.37 -4.44
C LEU A 23 14.28 -5.04 -2.95
N GLU A 24 15.39 -4.96 -2.23
CA GLU A 24 15.45 -4.57 -0.81
C GLU A 24 14.70 -3.25 -0.57
N ARG A 25 14.98 -2.21 -1.35
CA ARG A 25 14.29 -0.91 -1.21
C ARG A 25 12.79 -1.00 -1.43
N MET A 26 12.33 -1.81 -2.37
CA MET A 26 10.90 -2.01 -2.62
C MET A 26 10.22 -2.72 -1.44
N VAL A 27 10.88 -3.75 -0.89
CA VAL A 27 10.40 -4.45 0.32
C VAL A 27 10.34 -3.50 1.52
N VAL A 28 11.38 -2.69 1.75
CA VAL A 28 11.42 -1.70 2.84
C VAL A 28 10.28 -0.69 2.69
N HIS A 29 10.08 -0.16 1.48
CA HIS A 29 9.01 0.80 1.19
C HIS A 29 7.62 0.23 1.48
N HIS A 30 7.40 -1.06 1.19
CA HIS A 30 6.14 -1.78 1.41
C HIS A 30 6.14 -2.62 2.70
N SER A 31 7.04 -2.36 3.65
CA SER A 31 7.21 -3.21 4.84
C SER A 31 5.92 -3.42 5.63
N LYS A 32 5.08 -2.39 5.77
CA LYS A 32 3.76 -2.53 6.43
C LYS A 32 2.79 -3.42 5.66
N ASP A 33 2.81 -3.34 4.34
CA ASP A 33 1.95 -4.15 3.47
C ASP A 33 2.40 -5.63 3.46
N VAL A 34 3.71 -5.86 3.49
CA VAL A 34 4.34 -7.20 3.46
C VAL A 34 4.25 -7.89 4.82
N PHE A 35 4.58 -7.17 5.89
CA PHE A 35 4.78 -7.75 7.24
C PHE A 35 3.64 -7.47 8.22
N GLY A 36 2.71 -6.60 7.86
CA GLY A 36 1.53 -6.27 8.65
C GLY A 36 1.71 -5.03 9.54
N GLY A 37 0.59 -4.38 9.85
CA GLY A 37 0.56 -3.13 10.62
C GLY A 37 0.98 -3.27 12.09
N ASN A 38 1.00 -4.50 12.63
CA ASN A 38 1.46 -4.79 13.98
C ASN A 38 2.92 -5.25 14.05
N SER A 39 3.64 -5.20 12.94
CA SER A 39 5.07 -5.56 12.87
C SER A 39 5.90 -4.31 12.59
N ILE A 40 7.12 -4.28 13.13
CA ILE A 40 8.11 -3.22 12.79
C ILE A 40 9.29 -3.86 12.09
N TYR A 41 9.56 -3.41 10.87
CA TYR A 41 10.78 -3.69 10.13
C TYR A 41 11.85 -2.65 10.47
N PHE A 42 13.03 -3.11 10.87
CA PHE A 42 14.17 -2.30 11.25
C PHE A 42 15.23 -2.31 10.13
N ASP A 43 15.26 -1.23 9.34
CA ASP A 43 16.32 -0.99 8.35
C ASP A 43 17.57 -0.41 9.03
N ILE A 44 18.30 -1.26 9.75
CA ILE A 44 19.44 -0.88 10.60
C ILE A 44 20.73 -1.65 10.28
N LYS A 45 20.81 -2.27 9.10
CA LYS A 45 21.95 -3.09 8.63
C LYS A 45 23.30 -2.41 8.89
N LYS A 46 23.43 -1.13 8.52
CA LYS A 46 24.66 -0.34 8.73
C LYS A 46 24.99 -0.12 10.20
N LYS A 47 23.99 0.24 11.03
CA LYS A 47 24.19 0.48 12.47
C LYS A 47 24.67 -0.79 13.18
N ILE A 48 24.15 -1.96 12.80
CA ILE A 48 24.55 -3.24 13.36
C ILE A 48 25.96 -3.63 12.89
N GLN A 49 26.30 -3.39 11.63
CA GLN A 49 27.64 -3.65 11.10
C GLN A 49 28.73 -2.93 11.88
N THR A 50 28.51 -1.65 12.17
CA THR A 50 29.48 -0.85 12.91
C THR A 50 29.57 -1.24 14.39
N ASN A 51 28.46 -1.61 15.04
CA ASN A 51 28.42 -1.78 16.50
C ASN A 51 28.60 -3.23 16.99
N ILE A 52 28.24 -4.21 16.17
CA ILE A 52 28.38 -5.64 16.48
C ILE A 52 29.69 -6.20 15.92
N GLY A 53 30.25 -5.59 14.86
CA GLY A 53 31.54 -5.99 14.29
C GLY A 53 31.46 -7.22 13.38
N GLU A 54 30.26 -7.67 13.03
CA GLU A 54 30.06 -8.76 12.07
C GLU A 54 30.20 -8.26 10.64
N ARG A 55 30.98 -9.00 9.84
CA ARG A 55 31.25 -8.63 8.43
C ARG A 55 30.05 -8.93 7.54
N THR A 56 29.20 -9.87 7.94
CA THR A 56 28.04 -10.33 7.18
C THR A 56 26.81 -10.26 8.05
N ILE A 57 25.81 -9.49 7.61
CA ILE A 57 24.64 -9.11 8.40
C ILE A 57 23.41 -9.27 7.51
N PRO A 58 22.30 -9.79 8.06
CA PRO A 58 21.05 -9.86 7.32
C PRO A 58 20.56 -8.51 6.81
N ASP A 59 19.69 -8.53 5.82
CA ASP A 59 19.16 -7.29 5.23
C ASP A 59 18.25 -6.52 6.19
N GLY A 60 17.44 -7.22 6.97
CA GLY A 60 16.55 -6.59 7.93
C GLY A 60 16.15 -7.46 9.12
N TYR A 61 15.47 -6.81 10.06
CA TYR A 61 14.95 -7.42 11.27
C TYR A 61 13.51 -7.02 11.44
N LEU A 62 12.68 -7.95 11.88
CA LEU A 62 11.27 -7.73 12.08
C LEU A 62 10.90 -8.17 13.50
N ILE A 63 10.11 -7.36 14.19
CA ILE A 63 9.46 -7.75 15.43
C ILE A 63 7.96 -7.70 15.20
N ASN A 64 7.32 -8.85 15.36
CA ASN A 64 5.87 -8.95 15.38
C ASN A 64 5.39 -8.73 16.82
N PHE A 65 4.63 -7.66 17.06
CA PHE A 65 4.15 -7.30 18.41
C PHE A 65 2.89 -8.06 18.84
N ASP A 66 2.30 -8.87 17.96
CA ASP A 66 1.20 -9.75 18.33
C ASP A 66 1.74 -11.10 18.86
N THR A 67 2.86 -11.58 18.31
CA THR A 67 3.51 -12.84 18.74
C THR A 67 4.75 -12.65 19.62
N ASN A 68 5.27 -11.43 19.73
CA ASN A 68 6.58 -11.10 20.33
C ASN A 68 7.73 -11.91 19.73
N GLU A 69 7.64 -12.19 18.44
CA GLU A 69 8.63 -13.01 17.73
C GLU A 69 9.66 -12.13 17.03
N PHE A 70 10.93 -12.51 17.15
CA PHE A 70 12.03 -11.94 16.39
C PHE A 70 12.18 -12.69 15.07
N CYS A 71 12.16 -11.94 13.98
CA CYS A 71 12.27 -12.47 12.63
C CYS A 71 13.45 -11.82 11.89
N ILE A 72 14.25 -12.64 11.23
CA ILE A 72 15.37 -12.20 10.39
C ILE A 72 14.91 -12.19 8.94
N ILE A 73 15.11 -11.07 8.25
CA ILE A 73 14.71 -10.88 6.86
C ILE A 73 15.95 -10.85 5.97
N GLU A 74 15.96 -11.68 4.93
CA GLU A 74 16.93 -11.64 3.84
C GLU A 74 16.21 -11.38 2.51
N VAL A 75 16.79 -10.57 1.63
CA VAL A 75 16.22 -10.20 0.34
C VAL A 75 17.18 -10.56 -0.77
N GLU A 76 16.77 -11.50 -1.63
CA GLU A 76 17.66 -12.15 -2.59
C GLU A 76 17.07 -12.15 -4.00
N LEU A 77 17.93 -12.17 -5.02
CA LEU A 77 17.50 -12.40 -6.41
C LEU A 77 17.63 -13.87 -6.78
N SER A 78 16.61 -14.42 -7.41
CA SER A 78 16.54 -15.83 -7.86
C SER A 78 17.61 -16.24 -8.87
N THR A 79 18.24 -15.26 -9.52
CA THR A 79 19.32 -15.47 -10.50
C THR A 79 20.70 -15.57 -9.86
N HIS A 80 20.87 -15.16 -8.61
CA HIS A 80 22.17 -15.21 -7.94
C HIS A 80 22.48 -16.61 -7.39
N HIS A 81 23.77 -16.96 -7.45
CA HIS A 81 24.29 -18.27 -7.09
C HIS A 81 24.19 -18.53 -5.57
N GLU A 82 23.48 -19.61 -5.23
CA GLU A 82 23.69 -20.45 -4.05
C GLU A 82 23.26 -19.86 -2.69
N TYR A 83 22.13 -20.39 -2.18
CA TYR A 83 21.66 -20.39 -0.78
C TYR A 83 22.73 -20.56 0.31
N ARG A 84 23.96 -20.93 -0.03
CA ARG A 84 25.10 -20.90 0.88
C ARG A 84 25.28 -19.51 1.50
N HIS A 85 25.12 -18.43 0.74
CA HIS A 85 25.32 -17.08 1.27
C HIS A 85 24.33 -16.73 2.38
N ILE A 86 23.04 -17.03 2.17
CA ILE A 86 21.97 -16.89 3.16
C ILE A 86 22.31 -17.66 4.45
N ASN A 87 22.75 -18.92 4.33
CA ASN A 87 23.13 -19.74 5.48
C ASN A 87 24.33 -19.20 6.24
N GLU A 88 25.36 -18.75 5.51
CA GLU A 88 26.55 -18.19 6.12
C GLU A 88 26.24 -16.87 6.84
N GLN A 89 25.42 -15.99 6.25
CA GLN A 89 24.97 -14.74 6.87
C GLN A 89 24.19 -15.00 8.15
N ILE A 90 23.13 -15.78 8.03
CA ILE A 90 22.21 -16.05 9.14
C ILE A 90 22.93 -16.86 10.22
N GLY A 91 23.70 -17.87 9.84
CA GLY A 91 24.47 -18.69 10.78
C GLY A 91 25.47 -17.87 11.59
N LYS A 92 26.24 -16.99 10.95
CA LYS A 92 27.18 -16.09 11.65
C LYS A 92 26.45 -15.13 12.57
N PHE A 93 25.36 -14.53 12.10
CA PHE A 93 24.58 -13.58 12.89
C PHE A 93 23.94 -14.25 14.12
N ILE A 94 23.30 -15.41 13.97
CA ILE A 94 22.73 -16.18 15.08
C ILE A 94 23.83 -16.61 16.06
N SER A 95 24.99 -17.04 15.55
CA SER A 95 26.14 -17.35 16.40
C SER A 95 26.58 -16.15 17.25
N ALA A 96 26.62 -14.95 16.65
CA ALA A 96 26.90 -13.71 17.38
C ALA A 96 25.83 -13.40 18.43
N LEU A 97 24.55 -13.67 18.15
CA LEU A 97 23.46 -13.52 19.11
C LEU A 97 23.47 -14.54 20.24
N ASN A 98 24.29 -15.60 20.22
CA ASN A 98 24.49 -16.45 21.40
C ASN A 98 25.23 -15.71 22.53
N ASN A 99 26.00 -14.67 22.19
CA ASN A 99 26.67 -13.80 23.15
C ASN A 99 25.67 -12.82 23.80
N TYR A 100 25.63 -12.78 25.15
CA TYR A 100 24.71 -11.91 25.89
C TYR A 100 24.98 -10.42 25.66
N GLN A 101 26.24 -10.02 25.64
CA GLN A 101 26.64 -8.65 25.39
C GLN A 101 26.22 -8.19 23.98
N THR A 102 26.26 -9.09 22.98
CA THR A 102 25.74 -8.80 21.64
C THR A 102 24.23 -8.56 21.66
N ARG A 103 23.46 -9.39 22.37
CA ARG A 103 22.01 -9.18 22.52
C ARG A 103 21.68 -7.89 23.24
N GLN A 104 22.41 -7.54 24.30
CA GLN A 104 22.27 -6.25 24.98
C GLN A 104 22.56 -5.06 24.06
N LYS A 105 23.58 -5.16 23.19
CA LYS A 105 23.87 -4.13 22.19
C LYS A 105 22.75 -4.01 21.17
N LEU A 106 22.24 -5.12 20.65
CA LEU A 106 21.15 -5.13 19.68
C LEU A 106 19.85 -4.57 20.30
N ALA A 107 19.48 -4.98 21.51
CA ALA A 107 18.34 -4.43 22.25
C ALA A 107 18.45 -2.90 22.40
N ARG A 108 19.65 -2.38 22.69
CA ARG A 108 19.88 -0.93 22.76
C ARG A 108 19.68 -0.25 21.41
N ILE A 109 20.22 -0.81 20.32
CA ILE A 109 20.05 -0.26 18.96
C ILE A 109 18.57 -0.24 18.57
N LEU A 110 17.82 -1.30 18.85
CA LEU A 110 16.38 -1.37 18.59
C LEU A 110 15.61 -0.34 19.41
N LYS A 111 15.91 -0.22 20.71
CA LYS A 111 15.32 0.81 21.58
C LYS A 111 15.58 2.21 21.03
N ASP A 112 16.83 2.53 20.72
CA ASP A 112 17.21 3.86 20.22
C ASP A 112 16.52 4.15 18.87
N TYR A 113 16.41 3.16 17.97
CA TYR A 113 15.66 3.29 16.72
C TYR A 113 14.19 3.65 16.95
N ILE A 114 13.54 3.07 17.96
CA ILE A 114 12.15 3.38 18.31
C ILE A 114 12.04 4.79 18.92
N LEU A 115 12.98 5.18 19.79
CA LEU A 115 12.94 6.48 20.45
C LEU A 115 13.26 7.65 19.51
N ASP A 116 13.96 7.40 18.40
CA ASP A 116 14.24 8.40 17.37
C ASP A 116 12.97 8.83 16.59
N ASP A 117 11.85 8.08 16.70
CA ASP A 117 10.57 8.36 16.02
C ASP A 117 9.39 8.35 17.01
N VAL A 118 8.80 9.53 17.23
CA VAL A 118 7.68 9.74 18.18
C VAL A 118 6.45 8.88 17.86
N VAL A 119 6.19 8.59 16.58
CA VAL A 119 5.06 7.77 16.16
C VAL A 119 5.34 6.30 16.48
N LEU A 120 6.55 5.82 16.18
CA LEU A 120 6.97 4.47 16.53
C LEU A 120 7.01 4.27 18.05
N GLU A 121 7.56 5.23 18.79
CA GLU A 121 7.60 5.20 20.25
C GLU A 121 6.20 5.04 20.84
N LYS A 122 5.23 5.85 20.41
CA LYS A 122 3.84 5.74 20.87
C LYS A 122 3.22 4.39 20.53
N PHE A 123 3.45 3.90 19.31
CA PHE A 123 2.97 2.60 18.87
C PHE A 123 3.53 1.47 19.75
N VAL A 124 4.85 1.46 19.98
CA VAL A 124 5.52 0.44 20.79
C VAL A 124 5.08 0.52 22.25
N LYS A 125 5.04 1.72 22.85
CA LYS A 125 4.55 1.91 24.23
C LYS A 125 3.14 1.36 24.43
N LYS A 126 2.25 1.56 23.45
CA LYS A 126 0.89 0.98 23.49
C LYS A 126 0.92 -0.55 23.50
N LYS A 127 1.87 -1.17 22.79
CA LYS A 127 1.99 -2.64 22.68
C LYS A 127 2.70 -3.28 23.88
N VAL A 128 3.75 -2.65 24.41
CA VAL A 128 4.56 -3.20 25.52
C VAL A 128 4.01 -2.89 26.91
N GLY A 129 3.08 -1.93 27.02
CA GLY A 129 2.46 -1.53 28.29
C GLY A 129 3.46 -0.81 29.20
N ASP A 130 3.50 -1.20 30.47
CA ASP A 130 4.38 -0.61 31.49
C ASP A 130 5.84 -1.09 31.41
N LYS A 131 6.12 -2.07 30.54
CA LYS A 131 7.46 -2.62 30.39
C LYS A 131 8.37 -1.62 29.68
N GLU A 132 9.59 -1.48 30.20
CA GLU A 132 10.62 -0.66 29.57
C GLU A 132 11.03 -1.27 28.20
N ILE A 133 11.21 -0.42 27.18
CA ILE A 133 11.37 -0.84 25.78
C ILE A 133 12.65 -1.67 25.57
N TYR A 134 13.75 -1.31 26.22
CA TYR A 134 14.98 -2.09 26.15
C TYR A 134 14.83 -3.46 26.82
N GLU A 135 14.21 -3.55 27.99
CA GLU A 135 13.91 -4.84 28.63
C GLU A 135 12.96 -5.70 27.78
N PHE A 136 11.99 -5.07 27.11
CA PHE A 136 11.12 -5.77 26.14
C PHE A 136 11.93 -6.40 25.00
N PHE A 137 12.80 -5.63 24.35
CA PHE A 137 13.63 -6.16 23.27
C PHE A 137 14.68 -7.17 23.75
N LEU A 138 15.24 -6.98 24.93
CA LEU A 138 16.20 -7.93 25.50
C LEU A 138 15.53 -9.29 25.74
N ASP A 139 14.32 -9.32 26.30
CA ASP A 139 13.56 -10.55 26.51
C ASP A 139 13.23 -11.27 25.20
N ILE A 140 12.83 -10.52 24.16
CA ILE A 140 12.63 -11.08 22.82
C ILE A 140 13.94 -11.71 22.30
N LEU A 141 15.07 -11.04 22.50
CA LEU A 141 16.35 -11.54 22.01
C LEU A 141 16.87 -12.73 22.84
N GLU A 142 16.53 -12.85 24.13
CA GLU A 142 16.87 -14.04 24.91
C GLU A 142 16.21 -15.31 24.34
N ASN A 143 15.02 -15.20 23.74
CA ASN A 143 14.35 -16.31 23.05
C ASN A 143 15.18 -16.86 21.87
N VAL A 144 16.08 -16.07 21.29
CA VAL A 144 16.96 -16.52 20.19
C VAL A 144 17.86 -17.69 20.62
N LYS A 145 18.31 -17.73 21.88
CA LYS A 145 19.09 -18.85 22.43
C LYS A 145 18.33 -20.17 22.40
N GLU A 146 17.02 -20.09 22.59
CA GLU A 146 16.12 -21.25 22.56
C GLU A 146 15.66 -21.58 21.14
N GLN A 147 16.31 -20.99 20.12
CA GLN A 147 15.96 -21.12 18.71
C GLN A 147 14.52 -20.68 18.40
N LYS A 148 13.97 -19.77 19.21
CA LYS A 148 12.64 -19.18 19.01
C LYS A 148 12.78 -17.89 18.22
N TYR A 149 13.03 -18.04 16.92
CA TYR A 149 13.05 -16.98 15.94
C TYR A 149 12.62 -17.54 14.59
N SER A 150 12.09 -16.68 13.73
CA SER A 150 11.81 -17.03 12.33
C SER A 150 12.84 -16.41 11.39
N ILE A 151 12.99 -17.03 10.23
CA ILE A 151 13.76 -16.48 9.12
C ILE A 151 12.83 -16.42 7.93
N VAL A 152 12.76 -15.26 7.30
CA VAL A 152 12.02 -15.03 6.07
C VAL A 152 13.01 -14.62 4.98
N VAL A 153 12.93 -15.31 3.85
CA VAL A 153 13.70 -14.97 2.65
C VAL A 153 12.72 -14.46 1.61
N ILE A 154 12.87 -13.20 1.22
CA ILE A 154 12.08 -12.58 0.17
C ILE A 154 12.83 -12.70 -1.15
N ILE A 155 12.15 -13.20 -2.18
CA ILE A 155 12.76 -13.46 -3.49
C ILE A 155 11.91 -12.94 -4.63
N ASP A 156 12.54 -12.42 -5.68
CA ASP A 156 11.82 -11.92 -6.87
C ASP A 156 11.02 -13.03 -7.58
N LYS A 157 11.52 -14.26 -7.50
CA LYS A 157 10.90 -15.43 -8.12
C LYS A 157 11.19 -16.71 -7.34
N LYS A 158 10.15 -17.37 -6.86
CA LYS A 158 10.24 -18.67 -6.21
C LYS A 158 10.44 -19.74 -7.28
N THR A 159 11.48 -20.56 -7.13
CA THR A 159 11.71 -21.70 -8.01
C THR A 159 11.82 -23.00 -7.22
N LYS A 160 11.66 -24.13 -7.90
CA LYS A 160 11.81 -25.44 -7.25
C LYS A 160 13.21 -25.62 -6.67
N ARG A 161 14.25 -25.23 -7.41
CA ARG A 161 15.66 -25.29 -6.94
C ARG A 161 15.86 -24.55 -5.62
N ILE A 162 15.20 -23.41 -5.49
CA ILE A 162 15.25 -22.54 -4.32
C ILE A 162 14.56 -23.19 -3.13
N SER A 163 13.36 -23.70 -3.37
CA SER A 163 12.57 -24.39 -2.36
C SER A 163 13.29 -25.65 -1.87
N ASP A 164 13.86 -26.43 -2.79
CA ASP A 164 14.62 -27.65 -2.49
C ASP A 164 15.88 -27.32 -1.67
N ALA A 165 16.64 -26.27 -2.04
CA ALA A 165 17.83 -25.86 -1.29
C ALA A 165 17.50 -25.38 0.14
N CYS A 166 16.43 -24.62 0.32
CA CYS A 166 15.97 -24.16 1.63
C CYS A 166 15.42 -25.29 2.50
N SER A 167 14.82 -26.33 1.91
CA SER A 167 14.25 -27.47 2.66
C SER A 167 15.29 -28.27 3.45
N ILE A 168 16.55 -28.22 3.00
CA ILE A 168 17.69 -28.93 3.61
C ILE A 168 18.26 -28.12 4.80
N LEU A 169 17.92 -26.83 4.91
CA LEU A 169 18.46 -25.96 5.95
C LEU A 169 17.80 -26.26 7.28
N HIS A 170 18.61 -26.33 8.34
CA HIS A 170 18.13 -26.59 9.70
C HIS A 170 17.10 -25.55 10.16
N SER A 171 17.30 -24.30 9.75
CA SER A 171 16.44 -23.17 10.06
C SER A 171 15.13 -23.11 9.26
N ARG A 172 14.99 -23.90 8.18
CA ARG A 172 13.81 -23.93 7.28
C ARG A 172 13.19 -22.54 7.05
N PRO A 173 13.89 -21.63 6.37
CA PRO A 173 13.39 -20.27 6.17
C PRO A 173 12.07 -20.27 5.40
N ASP A 174 11.16 -19.37 5.77
CA ASP A 174 9.93 -19.10 5.03
C ASP A 174 10.27 -18.28 3.77
N ILE A 175 10.05 -18.86 2.60
CA ILE A 175 10.38 -18.23 1.32
C ILE A 175 9.13 -17.54 0.77
N ARG A 176 9.18 -16.21 0.73
CA ARG A 176 8.14 -15.35 0.20
C ARG A 176 8.53 -14.78 -1.16
N GLU A 177 7.64 -14.95 -2.14
CA GLU A 177 7.83 -14.38 -3.45
C GLU A 177 7.32 -12.93 -3.48
N PHE A 178 8.13 -12.00 -3.99
CA PHE A 178 7.78 -10.60 -4.17
C PHE A 178 7.99 -10.22 -5.64
N LYS A 179 6.93 -10.38 -6.44
CA LYS A 179 6.97 -10.07 -7.86
C LYS A 179 6.74 -8.59 -8.09
N THR A 180 7.52 -8.01 -9.00
CA THR A 180 7.32 -6.63 -9.44
C THR A 180 6.95 -6.60 -10.92
N PHE A 181 5.91 -5.86 -11.25
CA PHE A 181 5.43 -5.67 -12.61
C PHE A 181 5.57 -4.19 -12.98
N ALA A 182 6.31 -3.90 -14.04
CA ALA A 182 6.53 -2.55 -14.54
C ALA A 182 5.49 -2.17 -15.61
N ARG A 183 5.01 -0.93 -15.59
CA ARG A 183 4.09 -0.42 -16.61
C ARG A 183 4.74 -0.44 -17.98
N GLU A 184 4.02 -0.98 -18.96
CA GLU A 184 4.48 -0.97 -20.35
C GLU A 184 4.60 0.47 -20.89
N GLY A 185 5.72 0.77 -21.55
CA GLY A 185 5.99 2.08 -22.15
C GLY A 185 6.51 3.15 -21.20
N VAL A 186 6.86 2.81 -19.95
CA VAL A 186 7.46 3.73 -18.95
C VAL A 186 8.73 3.08 -18.38
N ASP A 187 9.62 3.89 -17.80
CA ASP A 187 10.75 3.38 -17.02
C ASP A 187 10.24 2.40 -15.93
N PRO A 188 10.73 1.14 -15.93
CA PRO A 188 10.34 0.13 -14.93
C PRO A 188 10.51 0.56 -13.47
N LYS A 189 11.44 1.49 -13.20
CA LYS A 189 11.71 1.98 -11.85
C LYS A 189 10.70 3.02 -11.37
N MET A 190 9.95 3.63 -12.27
CA MET A 190 9.04 4.74 -11.94
C MET A 190 7.62 4.30 -11.61
N VAL A 191 7.08 3.32 -12.37
CA VAL A 191 5.69 2.90 -12.23
C VAL A 191 5.61 1.39 -12.22
N HIS A 192 5.41 0.84 -11.02
CA HIS A 192 5.33 -0.59 -10.79
C HIS A 192 4.13 -0.97 -9.92
N VAL A 193 3.77 -2.25 -10.00
CA VAL A 193 2.79 -2.94 -9.15
C VAL A 193 3.48 -4.16 -8.56
N HIS A 194 3.24 -4.44 -7.29
CA HIS A 194 3.80 -5.60 -6.60
C HIS A 194 2.75 -6.67 -6.37
N LEU A 195 3.17 -7.93 -6.42
CA LEU A 195 2.37 -9.10 -6.06
C LEU A 195 3.19 -9.96 -5.10
N PHE A 196 2.66 -10.19 -3.92
CA PHE A 196 3.28 -10.99 -2.86
C PHE A 196 2.21 -11.57 -1.94
N GLU A 197 2.58 -12.61 -1.19
CA GLU A 197 1.78 -13.15 -0.09
C GLU A 197 2.24 -12.51 1.23
N PRO A 198 1.39 -11.76 1.94
CA PRO A 198 1.77 -11.13 3.21
C PRO A 198 2.10 -12.16 4.30
N LEU A 199 2.90 -11.76 5.29
CA LEU A 199 3.24 -12.59 6.46
C LEU A 199 2.12 -12.66 7.53
N TYR A 200 0.99 -12.01 7.30
CA TYR A 200 -0.18 -12.02 8.18
C TYR A 200 -1.39 -12.58 7.47
N GLU A 201 -2.35 -13.10 8.23
CA GLU A 201 -3.64 -13.50 7.69
C GLU A 201 -4.39 -12.25 7.20
N THR A 202 -4.67 -12.22 5.90
CA THR A 202 -5.59 -11.25 5.34
C THR A 202 -7.00 -11.82 5.40
N GLU A 203 -7.96 -11.01 5.83
CA GLU A 203 -9.36 -11.33 5.53
C GLU A 203 -9.47 -11.43 4.01
N ILE A 204 -9.78 -12.64 3.51
CA ILE A 204 -10.18 -12.79 2.13
C ILE A 204 -11.41 -11.89 2.03
N ILE A 205 -11.36 -10.88 1.16
CA ILE A 205 -12.58 -10.22 0.71
C ILE A 205 -13.33 -11.34 -0.02
N GLU A 206 -14.13 -12.10 0.71
CA GLU A 206 -15.01 -13.08 0.11
C GLU A 206 -15.78 -12.28 -0.94
N SER A 207 -15.72 -12.77 -2.18
CA SER A 207 -16.69 -12.32 -3.17
C SER A 207 -18.02 -12.40 -2.45
N VAL A 208 -18.69 -11.27 -2.22
CA VAL A 208 -20.05 -11.27 -1.70
C VAL A 208 -20.85 -12.05 -2.73
N LYS A 209 -20.93 -13.37 -2.55
CA LYS A 209 -21.93 -14.18 -3.20
C LYS A 209 -23.20 -13.66 -2.57
N PRO A 210 -24.14 -13.06 -3.31
CA PRO A 210 -25.45 -12.82 -2.75
C PRO A 210 -25.99 -14.20 -2.36
N SER A 211 -25.93 -14.53 -1.08
CA SER A 211 -26.57 -15.71 -0.52
C SER A 211 -28.06 -15.46 -0.65
N VAL A 212 -28.66 -16.02 -1.70
CA VAL A 212 -30.11 -16.13 -1.81
C VAL A 212 -30.55 -17.23 -0.83
N GLU A 213 -30.45 -16.95 0.47
CA GLU A 213 -31.23 -17.68 1.43
C GLU A 213 -32.61 -17.04 1.48
N GLN A 214 -33.60 -17.81 1.04
CA GLN A 214 -35.02 -17.51 1.25
C GLN A 214 -35.33 -17.63 2.74
N GLN A 215 -34.84 -16.70 3.56
CA GLN A 215 -35.28 -16.54 4.93
C GLN A 215 -36.35 -15.47 4.97
N GLN A 216 -37.54 -15.86 5.43
CA GLN A 216 -38.64 -14.96 5.75
C GLN A 216 -38.12 -13.84 6.65
N ILE A 217 -38.10 -12.62 6.12
CA ILE A 217 -37.65 -11.43 6.83
C ILE A 217 -38.67 -11.12 7.94
N THR A 218 -38.36 -11.51 9.17
CA THR A 218 -38.83 -10.79 10.36
C THR A 218 -37.99 -9.54 10.49
N LEU A 219 -38.54 -8.41 10.01
CA LEU A 219 -37.93 -7.09 10.10
C LEU A 219 -37.64 -6.76 11.58
N ARG A 220 -36.37 -6.78 11.98
CA ARG A 220 -35.89 -5.93 13.07
C ARG A 220 -35.54 -4.59 12.45
N GLU A 221 -36.20 -3.55 12.94
CA GLU A 221 -36.02 -2.17 12.52
C GLU A 221 -34.67 -1.66 13.00
N GLU A 222 -33.63 -1.78 12.16
CA GLU A 222 -32.44 -0.94 12.30
C GLU A 222 -32.71 0.41 11.61
N GLU A 223 -32.47 1.49 12.34
CA GLU A 223 -32.73 2.85 11.87
C GLU A 223 -31.91 3.14 10.61
N LYS A 224 -32.59 3.19 9.46
CA LYS A 224 -32.00 3.59 8.17
C LYS A 224 -31.31 4.95 8.35
N PRO A 225 -30.10 5.15 7.80
CA PRO A 225 -29.51 6.49 7.72
C PRO A 225 -30.52 7.40 6.99
N LYS A 226 -30.86 8.51 7.64
CA LYS A 226 -31.86 9.47 7.14
C LYS A 226 -31.49 9.85 5.70
N ARG A 227 -32.32 9.46 4.74
CA ARG A 227 -32.20 9.93 3.35
C ARG A 227 -32.28 11.45 3.38
N LEU A 228 -31.25 12.12 2.85
CA LEU A 228 -31.25 13.57 2.67
C LEU A 228 -32.54 13.97 1.94
N LYS A 229 -33.27 14.93 2.51
CA LYS A 229 -34.50 15.45 1.91
C LYS A 229 -34.15 16.12 0.59
N ARG A 230 -35.12 16.09 -0.34
CA ARG A 230 -34.99 16.72 -1.65
C ARG A 230 -34.66 18.21 -1.46
N GLY A 231 -33.51 18.65 -1.98
CA GLY A 231 -33.03 20.03 -1.86
C GLY A 231 -31.95 20.27 -0.80
N GLU A 232 -31.62 19.28 0.04
CA GLU A 232 -30.54 19.42 1.03
C GLU A 232 -29.16 19.49 0.38
N LYS A 233 -28.92 18.74 -0.71
CA LYS A 233 -27.67 18.79 -1.48
C LYS A 233 -27.74 19.70 -2.71
N THR A 234 -26.58 20.16 -3.20
CA THR A 234 -26.50 20.94 -4.44
C THR A 234 -26.96 20.10 -5.63
N ASN A 235 -27.77 20.70 -6.50
CA ASN A 235 -28.33 20.00 -7.66
C ASN A 235 -27.23 19.75 -8.69
N GLN A 236 -27.18 18.54 -9.24
CA GLN A 236 -26.25 18.16 -10.32
C GLN A 236 -26.25 19.15 -11.49
N LYS A 237 -27.40 19.77 -11.83
CA LYS A 237 -27.47 20.78 -12.90
C LYS A 237 -26.61 22.02 -12.63
N ALA A 238 -26.39 22.37 -11.36
CA ALA A 238 -25.58 23.53 -10.98
C ALA A 238 -24.10 23.37 -11.35
N TYR A 239 -23.63 22.13 -11.55
CA TYR A 239 -22.24 21.83 -11.89
C TYR A 239 -21.95 22.01 -13.39
N ILE A 240 -22.97 22.10 -14.25
CA ILE A 240 -22.78 22.07 -15.71
C ILE A 240 -21.99 23.28 -16.21
N ILE A 241 -22.37 24.50 -15.82
CA ILE A 241 -21.69 25.73 -16.25
C ILE A 241 -20.27 25.82 -15.67
N PRO A 242 -20.05 25.63 -14.34
CA PRO A 242 -18.70 25.62 -13.76
C PRO A 242 -17.75 24.61 -14.43
N ILE A 243 -18.24 23.42 -14.80
CA ILE A 243 -17.41 22.41 -15.50
C ILE A 243 -17.00 22.90 -16.89
N LEU A 244 -17.93 23.46 -17.67
CA LEU A 244 -17.63 23.95 -19.03
C LEU A 244 -16.68 25.15 -18.96
N GLU A 245 -16.93 26.07 -18.03
CA GLU A 245 -16.09 27.25 -17.81
C GLU A 245 -14.65 26.86 -17.46
N SER A 246 -14.48 25.95 -16.49
CA SER A 246 -13.16 25.43 -16.11
C SER A 246 -12.43 24.80 -17.29
N LEU A 247 -13.12 23.99 -18.10
CA LEU A 247 -12.50 23.38 -19.27
C LEU A 247 -12.12 24.41 -20.33
N ILE A 248 -12.91 25.46 -20.54
CA ILE A 248 -12.60 26.54 -21.48
C ILE A 248 -11.36 27.31 -21.01
N GLU A 249 -11.29 27.68 -19.73
CA GLU A 249 -10.15 28.37 -19.13
C GLU A 249 -8.87 27.52 -19.19
N MET A 250 -9.00 26.19 -19.09
CA MET A 250 -7.90 25.24 -19.26
C MET A 250 -7.49 24.98 -20.72
N GLY A 251 -8.06 25.71 -21.69
CA GLY A 251 -7.73 25.55 -23.11
C GLY A 251 -8.53 24.46 -23.84
N GLY A 252 -9.56 23.90 -23.21
CA GLY A 252 -10.50 22.92 -23.77
C GLY A 252 -10.41 21.53 -23.15
N SER A 253 -9.34 21.21 -22.44
CA SER A 253 -9.17 19.90 -21.80
C SER A 253 -8.32 20.00 -20.53
N GLY A 254 -8.52 19.05 -19.61
CA GLY A 254 -7.81 19.03 -18.34
C GLY A 254 -7.87 17.68 -17.64
N ARG A 255 -6.90 17.38 -16.78
CA ARG A 255 -6.97 16.19 -15.91
C ARG A 255 -8.07 16.36 -14.87
N THR A 256 -8.83 15.31 -14.59
CA THR A 256 -10.00 15.32 -13.68
C THR A 256 -9.73 16.07 -12.38
N LYS A 257 -8.59 15.80 -11.72
CA LYS A 257 -8.23 16.47 -10.45
C LYS A 257 -8.21 17.99 -10.59
N TYR A 258 -7.49 18.51 -11.57
CA TYR A 258 -7.36 19.97 -11.77
C TYR A 258 -8.66 20.61 -12.24
N VAL A 259 -9.48 19.88 -13.00
CA VAL A 259 -10.82 20.34 -13.40
C VAL A 259 -11.71 20.45 -12.17
N LEU A 260 -11.68 19.45 -11.26
CA LEU A 260 -12.45 19.48 -10.02
C LEU A 260 -11.97 20.61 -9.08
N ASP A 261 -10.65 20.82 -8.95
CA ASP A 261 -10.09 21.93 -8.16
C ASP A 261 -10.64 23.30 -8.64
N MET A 262 -10.73 23.52 -9.96
CA MET A 262 -11.31 24.75 -10.51
C MET A 262 -12.84 24.83 -10.37
N VAL A 263 -13.53 23.70 -10.53
CA VAL A 263 -14.98 23.62 -10.32
C VAL A 263 -15.34 23.94 -8.88
N GLU A 264 -14.57 23.47 -7.90
CA GLU A 264 -14.76 23.80 -6.49
C GLU A 264 -14.70 25.31 -6.25
N GLN A 265 -13.66 25.98 -6.76
CA GLN A 265 -13.50 27.43 -6.66
C GLN A 265 -14.67 28.18 -7.28
N LYS A 266 -15.13 27.78 -8.47
CA LYS A 266 -16.26 28.40 -9.16
C LYS A 266 -17.61 28.11 -8.50
N MET A 267 -17.69 27.05 -7.71
CA MET A 267 -18.88 26.67 -6.96
C MET A 267 -18.83 27.12 -5.50
N GLU A 268 -17.82 27.91 -5.12
CA GLU A 268 -17.74 28.54 -3.80
C GLU A 268 -18.99 29.41 -3.57
N GLY A 269 -19.66 29.20 -2.45
CA GLY A 269 -20.95 29.84 -2.13
C GLY A 269 -22.19 29.23 -2.80
N ILE A 270 -22.02 28.28 -3.73
CA ILE A 270 -23.11 27.45 -4.30
C ILE A 270 -23.19 26.10 -3.57
N LEU A 271 -22.03 25.50 -3.30
CA LEU A 271 -21.93 24.26 -2.52
C LEU A 271 -22.42 24.48 -1.10
N LYS A 272 -23.10 23.48 -0.55
CA LYS A 272 -23.59 23.47 0.82
C LYS A 272 -22.65 22.65 1.68
N GLU A 273 -22.65 22.88 3.00
CA GLU A 273 -21.86 22.10 3.97
C GLU A 273 -22.03 20.57 3.78
N VAL A 274 -23.26 20.12 3.52
CA VAL A 274 -23.55 18.70 3.29
C VAL A 274 -22.86 18.13 2.04
N ASP A 275 -22.50 18.96 1.06
CA ASP A 275 -21.83 18.51 -0.15
C ASP A 275 -20.34 18.19 0.09
N TYR A 276 -19.75 18.67 1.19
CA TYR A 276 -18.38 18.36 1.61
C TYR A 276 -18.28 17.11 2.51
N GLU A 277 -19.39 16.51 2.90
CA GLU A 277 -19.37 15.27 3.66
C GLU A 277 -18.89 14.08 2.82
N MET A 278 -18.21 13.15 3.48
CA MET A 278 -17.89 11.85 2.89
C MET A 278 -19.16 11.02 2.64
N LEU A 279 -19.18 10.26 1.55
CA LEU A 279 -20.19 9.23 1.35
C LEU A 279 -20.01 8.08 2.35
N SER A 280 -21.08 7.31 2.55
CA SER A 280 -21.07 6.12 3.43
C SER A 280 -20.07 5.04 3.00
N SER A 281 -19.53 5.11 1.78
CA SER A 281 -18.44 4.27 1.29
C SER A 281 -17.06 4.68 1.83
N GLY A 282 -16.91 5.89 2.38
CA GLY A 282 -15.65 6.41 2.93
C GLY A 282 -14.58 6.78 1.89
N ILE A 283 -14.91 6.74 0.60
CA ILE A 283 -13.96 6.94 -0.50
C ILE A 283 -14.11 8.32 -1.15
N ASP A 284 -15.33 8.70 -1.51
CA ASP A 284 -15.60 9.92 -2.26
C ASP A 284 -16.29 10.99 -1.41
N ILE A 285 -15.94 12.25 -1.67
CA ILE A 285 -16.67 13.42 -1.17
C ILE A 285 -17.93 13.61 -2.02
N ARG A 286 -19.05 13.99 -1.40
CA ARG A 286 -20.37 14.07 -2.06
C ARG A 286 -20.38 14.99 -3.29
N TRP A 287 -19.73 16.15 -3.23
CA TRP A 287 -19.72 17.12 -4.34
C TRP A 287 -18.89 16.60 -5.52
N GLU A 288 -17.74 15.99 -5.28
CA GLU A 288 -16.89 15.39 -6.32
C GLU A 288 -17.64 14.28 -7.06
N ASN A 289 -18.30 13.39 -6.31
CA ASN A 289 -19.14 12.35 -6.90
C ASN A 289 -20.31 12.96 -7.70
N THR A 290 -20.92 14.03 -7.22
CA THR A 290 -22.01 14.73 -7.93
C THR A 290 -21.50 15.41 -9.22
N ALA A 291 -20.29 15.99 -9.20
CA ALA A 291 -19.63 16.55 -10.38
C ALA A 291 -19.29 15.47 -11.40
N ALA A 292 -18.81 14.28 -10.96
CA ALA A 292 -18.57 13.14 -11.83
C ALA A 292 -19.87 12.66 -12.53
N TRP A 293 -20.99 12.62 -11.79
CA TRP A 293 -22.31 12.35 -12.37
C TRP A 293 -22.74 13.43 -13.35
N ALA A 294 -22.53 14.72 -13.05
CA ALA A 294 -22.77 15.83 -13.97
C ALA A 294 -22.01 15.63 -15.28
N ARG A 295 -20.71 15.33 -15.20
CA ARG A 295 -19.88 15.00 -16.36
C ARG A 295 -20.44 13.84 -17.18
N ASN A 296 -20.87 12.76 -16.54
CA ASN A 296 -21.45 11.62 -17.27
C ASN A 296 -22.69 12.03 -18.07
N THR A 297 -23.58 12.82 -17.46
CA THR A 297 -24.74 13.38 -18.16
C THR A 297 -24.34 14.35 -19.28
N MET A 298 -23.29 15.14 -19.10
CA MET A 298 -22.79 16.05 -20.14
C MET A 298 -22.20 15.31 -21.34
N VAL A 299 -21.50 14.19 -21.12
CA VAL A 299 -21.02 13.31 -22.22
C VAL A 299 -22.20 12.68 -22.97
N GLN A 300 -23.21 12.17 -22.25
CA GLN A 300 -24.42 11.62 -22.89
C GLN A 300 -25.19 12.65 -23.73
N LYS A 301 -25.10 13.93 -23.36
CA LYS A 301 -25.68 15.06 -24.10
C LYS A 301 -24.76 15.63 -25.19
N GLY A 302 -23.56 15.08 -25.37
CA GLY A 302 -22.58 15.54 -26.35
C GLY A 302 -21.86 16.83 -25.98
N LEU A 303 -21.99 17.34 -24.75
CA LEU A 303 -21.32 18.58 -24.30
C LEU A 303 -19.84 18.36 -23.96
N LEU A 304 -19.48 17.15 -23.55
CA LEU A 304 -18.09 16.73 -23.34
C LEU A 304 -17.79 15.53 -24.21
N LYS A 305 -16.53 15.39 -24.60
CA LYS A 305 -16.05 14.21 -25.31
C LYS A 305 -16.01 12.98 -24.39
N PRO A 306 -16.29 11.78 -24.94
CA PRO A 306 -16.17 10.54 -24.20
C PRO A 306 -14.70 10.27 -23.82
N SER A 307 -14.49 9.43 -22.80
CA SER A 307 -13.13 9.16 -22.29
C SER A 307 -12.28 8.37 -23.28
N GLU A 308 -12.94 7.64 -24.18
CA GLU A 308 -12.37 6.90 -25.30
C GLU A 308 -11.67 7.83 -26.30
N GLU A 309 -12.15 9.06 -26.45
CA GLU A 309 -11.56 10.09 -27.32
C GLU A 309 -10.58 10.99 -26.56
N SER A 310 -10.95 11.39 -25.34
CA SER A 310 -10.19 12.38 -24.54
C SER A 310 -9.00 11.78 -23.79
N GLY A 311 -9.01 10.46 -23.58
CA GLY A 311 -8.07 9.76 -22.71
C GLY A 311 -8.57 9.60 -21.27
N ARG A 312 -8.15 8.51 -20.61
CA ARG A 312 -8.58 8.19 -19.24
C ARG A 312 -8.11 9.26 -18.25
N GLY A 313 -9.04 9.76 -17.44
CA GLY A 313 -8.76 10.80 -16.42
C GLY A 313 -8.60 12.21 -17.00
N ILE A 314 -8.99 12.40 -18.27
CA ILE A 314 -9.02 13.70 -18.94
C ILE A 314 -10.48 14.02 -19.23
N TRP A 315 -10.89 15.24 -18.90
CA TRP A 315 -12.16 15.82 -19.33
C TRP A 315 -11.85 16.79 -20.45
N GLU A 316 -12.64 16.73 -21.52
CA GLU A 316 -12.47 17.58 -22.70
C GLU A 316 -13.83 18.06 -23.18
N ILE A 317 -13.92 19.35 -23.46
CA ILE A 317 -15.14 19.99 -23.95
C ILE A 317 -15.32 19.73 -25.45
N SER A 318 -16.56 19.49 -25.88
CA SER A 318 -16.89 19.44 -27.31
C SER A 318 -17.24 20.83 -27.85
N ASP A 319 -17.34 20.96 -29.18
CA ASP A 319 -17.83 22.20 -29.79
C ASP A 319 -19.28 22.50 -29.42
N GLU A 320 -20.10 21.47 -29.18
CA GLU A 320 -21.46 21.61 -28.63
C GLU A 320 -21.42 22.13 -27.19
N GLY A 321 -20.49 21.64 -26.36
CA GLY A 321 -20.29 22.14 -25.00
C GLY A 321 -19.89 23.62 -24.96
N ARG A 322 -19.03 24.06 -25.89
CA ARG A 322 -18.65 25.47 -26.03
C ARG A 322 -19.85 26.34 -26.39
N ARG A 323 -20.68 25.91 -27.35
CA ARG A 323 -21.92 26.62 -27.72
C ARG A 323 -22.90 26.68 -26.56
N TYR A 324 -23.11 25.56 -25.87
CA TYR A 324 -23.99 25.50 -24.71
C TYR A 324 -23.53 26.46 -23.60
N TYR A 325 -22.22 26.55 -23.34
CA TYR A 325 -21.68 27.50 -22.38
C TYR A 325 -21.97 28.95 -22.80
N GLU A 326 -21.71 29.32 -24.06
CA GLU A 326 -21.98 30.68 -24.55
C GLU A 326 -23.46 31.08 -24.47
N GLU A 327 -24.37 30.13 -24.69
CA GLU A 327 -25.83 30.36 -24.61
C GLU A 327 -26.37 30.44 -23.17
N ASN A 328 -25.65 29.87 -22.19
CA ASN A 328 -26.15 29.68 -20.82
C ASN A 328 -25.24 30.29 -19.74
N LYS A 329 -24.11 30.91 -20.12
CA LYS A 329 -23.29 31.71 -19.20
C LYS A 329 -24.11 32.95 -18.79
N SER A 330 -24.26 33.15 -17.48
CA SER A 330 -25.03 34.26 -16.92
C SER A 330 -24.22 35.54 -16.87
#